data_AF-A0AAV3PLC9-F1
#
_entry.id   AF-A0AAV3PLC9-F1
#
_cell.length_a   1.000
_cell.length_b   1.000
_cell.length_c   1.000
_cell.angle_alpha   90.00
_cell.angle_beta   90.00
_cell.angle_gamma   90.00
#
_symmetry.space_group_name_H-M   'P 1'
#
loop_
_entity.id
_entity.type
_entity.pdbx_description
1 polymer ?
#
loop_
_entity_poly.entity_id
_entity_poly.type
_entity_poly.pdbx_seq_one_letter_code
_entity_poly.pdbx_strand_id
1 'polypeptide(L)'
;MMPHDLNNNGKRSLPIHRKMLKLRRGKYVRSMSVIGRRREMEDSVAIEEGFIINKGLSNEYDFFGVYDGHGGSLVAQACRQRLHELVIEQVGDEGGDDK
;
A
#
# COMPACT_ATOMS: atom_id res chain seq x y z
N MET A 1 -23.00 -2.43 -8.99
CA MET A 1 -22.15 -3.28 -9.85
C MET A 1 -21.20 -2.33 -10.56
N MET A 2 -20.06 -2.04 -9.93
CA MET A 2 -19.08 -1.06 -10.40
C MET A 2 -17.96 -1.76 -11.18
N PRO A 3 -17.27 -1.06 -12.11
CA PRO A 3 -16.47 -1.69 -13.13
C PRO A 3 -15.28 -2.44 -12.52
N HIS A 4 -15.08 -3.66 -13.01
CA HIS A 4 -13.94 -4.50 -12.69
C HIS A 4 -12.63 -3.75 -12.94
N ASP A 5 -11.66 -3.90 -12.04
CA ASP A 5 -10.27 -3.46 -12.23
C ASP A 5 -9.68 -4.18 -13.45
N LEU A 6 -9.93 -3.60 -14.62
CA LEU A 6 -9.29 -3.95 -15.87
C LEU A 6 -7.87 -3.39 -15.79
N ASN A 7 -6.87 -4.25 -15.90
CA ASN A 7 -5.53 -3.81 -16.25
C ASN A 7 -5.58 -3.05 -17.60
N ASN A 8 -4.57 -2.25 -17.92
CA ASN A 8 -4.37 -1.49 -19.17
C ASN A 8 -4.50 -2.34 -20.47
N ASN A 9 -4.59 -3.66 -20.34
CA ASN A 9 -4.80 -4.65 -21.40
C ASN A 9 -6.21 -5.27 -21.41
N GLY A 10 -7.19 -4.71 -20.70
CA GLY A 10 -8.57 -5.22 -20.62
C GLY A 10 -8.73 -6.57 -19.92
N LYS A 11 -7.70 -7.03 -19.18
CA LYS A 11 -7.73 -8.29 -18.44
C LYS A 11 -8.12 -8.02 -16.98
N ARG A 12 -9.07 -8.79 -16.45
CA ARG A 12 -9.42 -8.80 -15.02
C ARG A 12 -8.15 -9.07 -14.21
N SER A 13 -7.83 -8.22 -13.24
CA SER A 13 -6.79 -8.54 -12.27
C SER A 13 -7.15 -9.87 -11.60
N LEU A 14 -6.18 -10.80 -11.51
CA LEU A 14 -6.42 -12.09 -10.86
C LEU A 14 -6.78 -11.84 -9.38
N PRO A 15 -7.61 -12.70 -8.75
CA PRO A 15 -8.05 -12.58 -7.35
C PRO A 15 -6.92 -12.84 -6.32
N ILE A 16 -5.68 -12.67 -6.77
CA ILE A 16 -4.44 -12.93 -6.05
C ILE A 16 -3.49 -11.77 -6.38
N HIS A 17 -3.29 -10.87 -5.43
CA HIS A 17 -2.22 -9.88 -5.49
C HIS A 17 -0.96 -10.50 -4.87
N ARG A 18 0.03 -10.86 -5.71
CA ARG A 18 1.38 -11.25 -5.26
C ARG A 18 2.37 -10.21 -5.72
N LYS A 19 3.15 -9.64 -4.81
CA LYS A 19 4.25 -8.73 -5.12
C LYS A 19 5.48 -9.21 -4.37
N MET A 20 6.56 -9.47 -5.08
CA MET A 20 7.88 -9.66 -4.50
C MET A 20 8.70 -8.43 -4.88
N LEU A 21 9.22 -7.74 -3.89
CA LEU A 21 9.92 -6.49 -4.07
C LEU A 21 11.31 -6.60 -3.44
N LYS A 22 12.32 -6.23 -4.22
CA LYS A 22 13.70 -6.18 -3.76
C LYS A 22 13.94 -4.77 -3.26
N LEU A 23 13.90 -4.60 -1.94
CA LEU A 23 14.17 -3.33 -1.30
C LEU A 23 15.65 -2.96 -1.43
N ARG A 24 15.94 -1.71 -1.05
CA ARG A 24 17.31 -1.20 -0.91
C ARG A 24 18.12 -2.06 0.07
N ARG A 25 19.44 -2.12 -0.15
CA ARG A 25 20.42 -2.89 0.65
C ARG A 25 20.29 -4.42 0.56
N GLY A 26 19.64 -4.94 -0.49
CA GLY A 26 19.55 -6.38 -0.73
C GLY A 26 18.51 -7.10 0.13
N LYS A 27 17.60 -6.35 0.77
CA LYS A 27 16.44 -6.90 1.47
C LYS A 27 15.36 -7.28 0.46
N TYR A 28 14.52 -8.23 0.84
CA TYR A 28 13.39 -8.70 0.02
C TYR A 28 12.13 -8.67 0.86
N VAL A 29 11.06 -8.11 0.30
CA VAL A 29 9.72 -8.19 0.88
C VAL A 29 8.81 -8.92 -0.09
N ARG A 30 7.88 -9.68 0.48
CA ARG A 30 6.83 -10.35 -0.26
C ARG A 30 5.49 -9.99 0.36
N SER A 31 4.52 -9.64 -0.48
CA SER A 31 3.12 -9.66 -0.11
C SER A 31 2.35 -10.68 -0.93
N MET A 32 1.35 -11.24 -0.27
CA MET A 32 0.34 -12.09 -0.87
C MET A 32 -1.00 -11.69 -0.26
N SER A 33 -1.96 -11.33 -1.11
CA SER A 33 -3.33 -11.01 -0.74
C SER A 33 -4.26 -11.79 -1.67
N VAL A 34 -5.22 -12.51 -1.09
CA VAL A 34 -6.04 -13.50 -1.79
C VAL A 34 -7.49 -13.39 -1.38
N ILE A 35 -8.41 -13.56 -2.34
CA ILE A 35 -9.86 -13.50 -2.08
C ILE A 35 -10.38 -14.65 -1.19
N GLY A 36 -9.63 -15.75 -1.15
CA GLY A 36 -10.06 -16.98 -0.48
C GLY A 36 -11.38 -17.51 -1.03
N ARG A 37 -12.39 -17.64 -0.17
CA ARG A 37 -13.74 -18.15 -0.49
C ARG A 37 -14.78 -17.04 -0.69
N ARG A 38 -14.37 -15.76 -0.66
CA ARG A 38 -15.28 -14.62 -0.85
C ARG A 38 -15.63 -14.47 -2.33
N ARG A 39 -16.76 -13.81 -2.59
CA ARG A 39 -17.22 -13.50 -3.95
C ARG A 39 -16.52 -12.28 -4.53
N GLU A 40 -16.19 -11.32 -3.67
CA GLU A 40 -15.52 -10.08 -4.02
C GLU A 40 -14.25 -9.92 -3.18
N MET A 41 -13.22 -9.30 -3.76
CA MET A 41 -11.96 -8.98 -3.08
C MET A 41 -12.07 -7.58 -2.50
N GLU A 42 -12.11 -7.45 -1.18
CA GLU A 42 -12.22 -6.17 -0.49
C GLU A 42 -10.88 -5.71 0.11
N ASP A 43 -9.93 -6.63 0.35
CA ASP A 43 -8.63 -6.28 0.91
C ASP A 43 -7.73 -5.54 -0.11
N SER A 44 -6.79 -4.76 0.42
CA SER A 44 -5.73 -4.10 -0.34
C SER A 44 -4.41 -4.09 0.41
N VAL A 45 -3.29 -4.04 -0.32
CA VAL A 45 -1.93 -4.01 0.26
C VAL A 45 -1.12 -2.90 -0.40
N ALA A 46 -0.36 -2.16 0.41
CA ALA A 46 0.63 -1.16 -0.01
C ALA A 46 2.04 -1.57 0.42
N ILE A 47 3.01 -1.38 -0.47
CA ILE A 47 4.44 -1.54 -0.19
C ILE A 47 5.14 -0.37 -0.87
N GLU A 48 5.66 0.55 -0.06
CA GLU A 48 6.41 1.73 -0.51
C GLU A 48 7.82 1.69 0.08
N GLU A 49 8.83 1.68 -0.80
CA GLU A 49 10.25 1.61 -0.41
C GLU A 49 10.85 3.00 -0.25
N GLY A 50 11.87 3.14 0.61
CA GLY A 50 12.62 4.41 0.72
C GLY A 50 11.73 5.59 1.14
N PHE A 51 10.67 5.26 1.88
CA PHE A 51 9.50 6.04 2.24
C PHE A 51 9.82 7.40 2.87
N ILE A 52 10.95 7.51 3.58
CA ILE A 52 11.32 8.72 4.33
C ILE A 52 12.60 9.41 3.79
N ILE A 53 13.28 8.81 2.80
CA ILE A 53 14.45 9.45 2.15
C ILE A 53 14.01 10.60 1.24
N ASN A 54 12.91 10.45 0.51
CA ASN A 54 12.46 11.43 -0.49
C ASN A 54 11.93 12.75 0.10
N LYS A 55 11.91 12.89 1.43
CA LYS A 55 11.39 14.07 2.15
C LYS A 55 12.41 14.73 3.08
N GLY A 56 13.68 14.33 3.04
CA GLY A 56 14.77 15.04 3.73
C GLY A 56 14.99 14.64 5.21
N LEU A 57 14.34 13.60 5.70
CA LEU A 57 14.58 13.04 7.02
C LEU A 57 15.75 12.04 6.98
N SER A 58 16.56 12.02 8.04
CA SER A 58 17.83 11.25 8.10
C SER A 58 17.66 9.73 8.12
N ASN A 59 16.44 9.22 8.33
CA ASN A 59 16.16 7.80 8.50
C ASN A 59 15.41 7.22 7.30
N GLU A 60 15.92 6.13 6.74
CA GLU A 60 15.26 5.35 5.68
C GLU A 60 14.25 4.39 6.30
N TYR A 61 12.96 4.74 6.21
CA TYR A 61 11.88 3.82 6.55
C TYR A 61 11.28 3.22 5.28
N ASP A 62 10.77 2.01 5.39
CA ASP A 62 9.93 1.36 4.38
C ASP A 62 8.50 1.27 4.95
N PHE A 63 7.49 1.44 4.11
CA PHE A 63 6.08 1.37 4.51
C PHE A 63 5.41 0.12 3.98
N PHE A 64 4.68 -0.56 4.88
CA PHE A 64 3.90 -1.75 4.57
C PHE A 64 2.50 -1.57 5.17
N GLY A 65 1.47 -1.53 4.32
CA GLY A 65 0.08 -1.38 4.74
C GLY A 65 -0.77 -2.56 4.27
N VAL A 66 -1.64 -3.07 5.15
CA VAL A 66 -2.66 -4.07 4.83
C VAL A 66 -4.01 -3.50 5.27
N TYR A 67 -4.96 -3.48 4.36
CA TYR A 67 -6.27 -2.87 4.54
C TYR A 67 -7.34 -3.92 4.30
N ASP A 68 -8.09 -4.26 5.34
CA ASP A 68 -9.25 -5.16 5.27
C ASP A 68 -10.50 -4.33 4.93
N GLY A 69 -11.11 -4.59 3.78
CA GLY A 69 -12.27 -3.83 3.31
C GLY A 69 -13.58 -4.40 3.87
N HIS A 70 -14.56 -3.51 4.06
CA HIS A 70 -15.91 -3.92 4.44
C HIS A 70 -16.96 -3.05 3.74
N GLY A 71 -17.99 -3.69 3.18
CA GLY A 71 -19.03 -3.00 2.42
C GLY A 71 -18.57 -2.57 1.03
N GLY A 72 -17.46 -3.12 0.54
CA GLY A 72 -16.83 -2.81 -0.74
C GLY A 72 -15.34 -2.47 -0.61
N SER A 73 -14.61 -2.57 -1.73
CA SER A 73 -13.15 -2.40 -1.78
C SER A 73 -12.68 -0.93 -1.82
N LEU A 74 -13.57 0.02 -2.06
CA LEU A 74 -13.22 1.41 -2.37
C LEU A 74 -12.36 2.07 -1.29
N VAL A 75 -12.71 1.88 -0.02
CA VAL A 75 -11.97 2.49 1.10
C VAL A 75 -10.61 1.84 1.26
N ALA A 76 -10.51 0.50 1.19
CA ALA A 76 -9.25 -0.21 1.27
C ALA A 76 -8.29 0.17 0.11
N GLN A 77 -8.84 0.38 -1.10
CA GLN A 77 -8.09 0.89 -2.25
C GLN A 77 -7.62 2.34 -2.03
N ALA A 78 -8.47 3.21 -1.48
CA ALA A 78 -8.09 4.58 -1.16
C ALA A 78 -6.98 4.62 -0.09
N CYS A 79 -7.06 3.78 0.94
CA CYS A 79 -6.00 3.63 1.94
C CYS A 79 -4.68 3.19 1.31
N ARG A 80 -4.72 2.22 0.38
CA ARG A 80 -3.54 1.79 -0.38
C ARG A 80 -2.89 2.94 -1.15
N GLN A 81 -3.68 3.84 -1.72
CA GLN A 81 -3.18 4.94 -2.55
C GLN A 81 -2.67 6.14 -1.74
N ARG A 82 -3.30 6.50 -0.61
CA ARG A 82 -3.06 7.80 0.04
C ARG A 82 -2.58 7.72 1.49
N LEU A 83 -2.89 6.67 2.25
CA LEU A 83 -2.60 6.66 3.70
C LEU A 83 -1.12 6.81 3.98
N HIS A 84 -0.29 6.18 3.15
CA HIS A 84 1.14 6.20 3.29
C HIS A 84 1.70 7.64 3.15
N GLU A 85 1.16 8.45 2.23
CA GLU A 85 1.54 9.86 2.08
C GLU A 85 1.18 10.69 3.32
N LEU A 86 0.01 10.44 3.92
CA LEU A 86 -0.45 11.14 5.12
C LEU A 86 0.41 10.80 6.36
N VAL A 87 0.85 9.54 6.49
CA VAL A 87 1.77 9.13 7.57
C VAL A 87 3.08 9.90 7.48
N ILE A 88 3.59 10.14 6.27
CA ILE A 88 4.82 10.93 6.09
C ILE A 88 4.62 12.39 6.50
N GLU A 89 3.49 12.99 6.12
CA GLU A 89 3.15 14.37 6.51
C GLU A 89 3.21 14.53 8.04
N GLN A 90 2.66 13.57 8.80
CA GLN A 90 2.69 13.61 10.27
C GLN A 90 4.10 13.40 10.86
N VAL A 91 4.90 12.48 10.31
CA VAL A 91 6.26 12.20 10.81
C VAL A 91 7.21 13.40 10.59
N GLY A 92 6.97 14.20 9.54
CA GLY A 92 7.72 15.43 9.29
C GLY A 92 7.42 16.58 10.26
N ASP A 93 6.18 16.66 10.76
CA ASP A 93 5.73 17.74 11.65
C ASP A 93 6.13 17.52 13.12
N GLU A 94 6.32 16.27 13.56
CA GLU A 94 6.73 15.97 14.95
C GLU A 94 8.22 16.24 15.25
N GLY A 95 9.01 16.66 14.24
CA GLY A 95 10.41 17.08 14.39
C GLY A 95 10.62 18.58 14.67
N GLY A 96 9.54 19.34 14.84
CA GLY A 96 9.55 20.81 14.91
C GLY A 96 9.31 21.45 16.27
N ASP A 97 9.23 20.68 17.36
CA ASP A 97 9.00 21.21 18.71
C ASP A 97 10.22 21.01 19.63
N ASP A 98 11.33 21.69 19.30
CA ASP A 98 12.28 22.14 20.32
C ASP A 98 11.78 23.52 20.84
N LYS A 99 11.01 23.50 21.94
CA LYS A 99 10.72 24.66 22.78
C LYS A 99 11.85 24.93 23.77
#